data_AF-A0A3C0G016-F1
#
_entry.id   AF-A0A3C0G016-F1
#
_cell.length_a   1.000
_cell.length_b   1.000
_cell.length_c   1.000
_cell.angle_alpha   90.00
_cell.angle_beta   90.00
_cell.angle_gamma   90.00
#
_symmetry.space_group_name_H-M   'P 1'
#
loop_
_entity.id
_entity.type
_entity.pdbx_description
1 polymer ?
#
loop_
_entity_poly.entity_id
_entity_poly.type
_entity_poly.pdbx_seq_one_letter_code
_entity_poly.pdbx_strand_id
1 'polypeptide(L)'
;NEPDDFLKIKETLTRIGVASRKDENTLYQSCHILHKQGHYFITHFKELFLLDGKPSNLTQNDIERRNTITTLLSDRGLLDIVDPSMISGHASLRQIKIISHRDKQEWVLESKYSIGNSKGRSYS
;
A
#
# COMPACT_ATOMS: atom_id res chain seq x y z
N ASN A 1 -10.57 -13.45 -6.13
CA ASN A 1 -10.76 -14.84 -6.58
C ASN A 1 -10.53 -15.02 -8.08
N GLU A 2 -10.24 -13.95 -8.82
CA GLU A 2 -9.77 -14.01 -10.20
C GLU A 2 -8.46 -13.21 -10.38
N PRO A 3 -7.62 -13.50 -11.39
CA PRO A 3 -6.43 -12.71 -11.70
C PRO A 3 -6.71 -11.21 -11.84
N ASP A 4 -7.91 -10.85 -12.32
CA ASP A 4 -8.37 -9.48 -12.45
C ASP A 4 -8.55 -8.76 -11.11
N ASP A 5 -8.95 -9.47 -10.06
CA ASP A 5 -9.11 -8.87 -8.72
C ASP A 5 -7.77 -8.41 -8.16
N PHE A 6 -6.72 -9.20 -8.38
CA PHE A 6 -5.38 -8.82 -7.99
C PHE A 6 -4.93 -7.54 -8.71
N LEU A 7 -5.19 -7.43 -10.02
CA LEU A 7 -4.85 -6.23 -10.79
C LEU A 7 -5.67 -5.01 -10.36
N LYS A 8 -6.96 -5.18 -10.07
CA LYS A 8 -7.82 -4.11 -9.54
C LYS A 8 -7.35 -3.60 -8.19
N ILE A 9 -7.01 -4.49 -7.26
CA ILE A 9 -6.48 -4.10 -5.95
C ILE A 9 -5.11 -3.43 -6.11
N LYS A 10 -4.23 -4.00 -6.95
CA LYS A 10 -2.91 -3.44 -7.24
C LYS A 10 -3.02 -2.01 -7.79
N GLU A 11 -3.90 -1.75 -8.75
CA GLU A 11 -4.15 -0.39 -9.28
C GLU A 11 -4.76 0.52 -8.21
N THR A 12 -5.74 0.03 -7.45
CA THR A 12 -6.38 0.84 -6.40
C THR A 12 -5.36 1.31 -5.37
N LEU A 13 -4.41 0.46 -4.99
CA LEU A 13 -3.35 0.78 -4.04
C LEU A 13 -2.38 1.84 -4.56
N THR A 14 -2.14 1.97 -5.88
CA THR A 14 -1.26 3.04 -6.40
C THR A 14 -1.84 4.44 -6.18
N ARG A 15 -3.16 4.53 -5.97
CA ARG A 15 -3.89 5.77 -5.71
C ARG A 15 -4.14 6.04 -4.22
N ILE A 16 -3.58 5.23 -3.33
CA ILE A 16 -3.75 5.36 -1.88
C ILE A 16 -2.39 5.45 -1.18
N GLY A 17 -2.20 6.50 -0.39
CA GLY A 17 -0.98 6.65 0.41
C GLY A 17 -0.87 7.99 1.09
N VAL A 18 0.31 8.61 1.01
CA VAL A 18 0.60 9.89 1.68
C VAL A 18 0.93 10.94 0.63
N ALA A 19 0.28 12.10 0.69
CA ALA A 19 0.62 13.23 -0.16
C ALA A 19 2.01 13.78 0.21
N SER A 20 2.82 14.13 -0.81
CA SER A 20 4.09 14.81 -0.60
C SER A 20 3.85 16.14 0.12
N ARG A 21 4.77 16.49 1.02
CA ARG A 21 4.79 17.82 1.66
C ARG A 21 5.59 18.84 0.83
N LYS A 22 6.35 18.36 -0.15
CA LYS A 22 7.29 19.16 -0.94
C LYS A 22 6.80 19.35 -2.37
N ASP A 23 6.32 18.27 -2.97
CA ASP A 23 5.97 18.21 -4.38
C ASP A 23 4.45 18.30 -4.52
N GLU A 24 3.98 19.24 -5.33
CA GLU A 24 2.56 19.41 -5.59
C GLU A 24 1.96 18.16 -6.24
N ASN A 25 0.74 17.79 -5.84
CA ASN A 25 -0.02 16.66 -6.36
C ASN A 25 0.77 15.35 -6.50
N THR A 26 1.75 15.12 -5.63
CA THR A 26 2.49 13.86 -5.60
C THR A 26 1.96 12.99 -4.47
N LEU A 27 1.59 11.76 -4.80
CA LEU A 27 1.15 10.75 -3.85
C LEU A 27 2.20 9.64 -3.77
N TYR A 28 2.67 9.35 -2.57
CA TYR A 28 3.50 8.19 -2.31
C TYR A 28 2.66 7.00 -1.85
N GLN A 29 2.60 5.97 -2.68
CA GLN A 29 1.92 4.70 -2.40
C GLN A 29 2.43 4.11 -1.07
N SER A 30 1.51 3.75 -0.17
CA SER A 30 1.86 3.18 1.15
C SER A 30 1.85 1.66 1.18
N CYS A 31 0.89 1.03 0.51
CA CYS A 31 0.66 -0.40 0.61
C CYS A 31 0.72 -1.10 -0.73
N HIS A 32 1.07 -2.39 -0.70
CA HIS A 32 1.16 -3.27 -1.84
C HIS A 32 0.38 -4.55 -1.58
N ILE A 33 -0.16 -5.15 -2.64
CA ILE A 33 -0.67 -6.51 -2.61
C ILE A 33 0.42 -7.47 -3.10
N LEU A 34 0.67 -8.51 -2.30
CA LEU A 34 1.53 -9.64 -2.65
C LEU A 34 0.68 -10.89 -2.84
N HIS A 35 1.18 -11.80 -3.67
CA HIS A 35 0.65 -13.16 -3.79
C HIS A 35 1.81 -14.14 -3.58
N LYS A 36 1.69 -15.03 -2.58
CA LYS A 36 2.71 -16.03 -2.25
C LYS A 36 2.05 -17.32 -1.80
N GLN A 37 2.37 -18.44 -2.45
CA GLN A 37 1.90 -19.78 -2.08
C GLN A 37 0.37 -19.86 -1.90
N GLY A 38 -0.40 -19.25 -2.80
CA GLY A 38 -1.87 -19.24 -2.74
C GLY A 38 -2.47 -18.25 -1.74
N HIS A 39 -1.65 -17.47 -1.04
CA HIS A 39 -2.10 -16.47 -0.06
C HIS A 39 -1.84 -15.06 -0.57
N TYR A 40 -2.78 -14.16 -0.28
CA TYR A 40 -2.68 -12.74 -0.61
C TYR A 40 -2.41 -11.92 0.64
N PHE A 41 -1.54 -10.92 0.52
CA PHE A 41 -1.13 -10.07 1.64
C PHE A 41 -1.19 -8.60 1.24
N ILE A 42 -1.82 -7.77 2.07
CA ILE A 42 -1.63 -6.31 2.02
C ILE A 42 -0.47 -5.97 2.95
N THR A 43 0.55 -5.30 2.43
CA THR A 43 1.78 -5.00 3.16
C THR A 43 2.23 -3.56 2.94
N HIS A 44 2.76 -2.94 3.98
CA HIS A 44 3.34 -1.61 3.87
C HIS A 44 4.71 -1.68 3.17
N PHE A 45 5.08 -0.70 2.34
CA PHE A 45 6.34 -0.73 1.59
C PHE A 45 7.59 -0.87 2.48
N LYS A 46 7.52 -0.38 3.73
CA LYS A 46 8.57 -0.54 4.74
C LYS A 46 8.72 -1.97 5.27
N GLU A 47 7.64 -2.74 5.31
CA GLU A 47 7.71 -4.18 5.61
C GLU A 47 8.40 -4.91 4.47
N LEU A 48 8.16 -4.51 3.22
CA LEU A 48 8.85 -5.06 2.05
C LEU A 48 10.37 -4.80 2.10
N PHE A 49 10.80 -3.62 2.56
CA PHE A 49 12.22 -3.36 2.80
C PHE A 49 12.82 -4.33 3.83
N LEU A 50 12.12 -4.60 4.94
CA LEU A 50 12.58 -5.58 5.94
C LEU A 50 12.63 -7.00 5.37
N LEU A 51 11.63 -7.42 4.59
CA LEU A 51 11.61 -8.72 3.93
C LEU A 51 12.77 -8.91 2.94
N ASP A 52 13.23 -7.83 2.32
CA ASP A 52 14.41 -7.80 1.44
C ASP A 52 15.75 -7.66 2.21
N GLY A 53 15.73 -7.58 3.54
CA GLY A 53 16.93 -7.32 4.36
C GLY A 53 17.50 -5.90 4.24
N LYS A 54 16.71 -4.95 3.75
CA LYS A 54 17.09 -3.54 3.62
C LYS A 54 16.77 -2.76 4.91
N PRO A 55 17.54 -1.70 5.24
CA PRO A 55 17.21 -0.81 6.34
C PRO A 55 15.80 -0.24 6.20
N SER A 56 15.03 -0.25 7.29
CA SER A 56 13.66 0.24 7.30
C SER A 56 13.34 0.86 8.66
N ASN A 57 12.74 2.05 8.64
CA ASN A 57 12.25 2.74 9.83
C ASN A 57 10.75 2.49 10.02
N LEU A 58 10.34 1.22 9.98
CA LEU A 58 8.95 0.81 10.18
C LEU A 58 8.48 1.25 11.57
N THR A 59 7.35 1.94 11.64
CA THR A 59 6.74 2.44 12.87
C THR A 59 5.36 1.83 13.08
N GLN A 60 4.84 1.90 14.31
CA GLN A 60 3.46 1.48 14.60
C GLN A 60 2.43 2.21 13.73
N ASN A 61 2.62 3.51 13.50
CA ASN A 61 1.72 4.30 12.64
C ASN A 61 1.75 3.84 11.15
N ASP A 62 2.83 3.19 10.69
CA ASP A 62 2.87 2.57 9.36
C ASP A 62 1.98 1.31 9.30
N ILE A 63 2.01 0.50 10.37
CA ILE A 63 1.13 -0.67 10.52
C ILE A 63 -0.33 -0.24 10.63
N GLU A 64 -0.62 0.77 11.44
CA GLU A 64 -1.95 1.34 11.59
C GLU A 64 -2.48 1.95 10.28
N ARG A 65 -1.62 2.57 9.46
CA ARG A 65 -2.00 3.01 8.10
C ARG A 65 -2.33 1.84 7.19
N ARG A 66 -1.53 0.78 7.20
CA ARG A 66 -1.83 -0.45 6.45
C ARG A 66 -3.19 -1.01 6.87
N ASN A 67 -3.45 -1.09 8.17
CA ASN A 67 -4.72 -1.57 8.72
C ASN A 67 -5.92 -0.73 8.25
N THR A 68 -5.83 0.61 8.33
CA THR A 68 -6.88 1.49 7.81
C THR A 68 -7.08 1.31 6.30
N ILE A 69 -6.01 1.20 5.50
CA ILE A 69 -6.12 0.97 4.05
C ILE A 69 -6.76 -0.39 3.76
N THR A 70 -6.34 -1.46 4.43
CA THR A 70 -6.93 -2.80 4.27
C THR A 70 -8.41 -2.80 4.60
N THR A 71 -8.80 -2.13 5.69
CA THR A 71 -10.20 -2.00 6.10
C THR A 71 -11.01 -1.24 5.05
N LEU A 72 -10.50 -0.12 4.53
CA LEU A 72 -11.13 0.64 3.45
C LEU A 72 -11.34 -0.18 2.17
N LEU A 73 -10.41 -1.07 1.83
CA LEU A 73 -10.57 -1.96 0.68
C LEU A 73 -11.63 -3.03 0.95
N SER A 74 -11.69 -3.54 2.18
CA SER A 74 -12.70 -4.52 2.60
C SER A 74 -14.11 -3.93 2.63
N ASP A 75 -14.28 -2.74 3.21
CA ASP A 75 -15.56 -2.01 3.26
C ASP A 75 -16.11 -1.71 1.85
N ARG A 76 -15.23 -1.61 0.86
CA ARG A 76 -15.58 -1.39 -0.55
C ARG A 76 -15.80 -2.69 -1.33
N GLY A 77 -15.73 -3.85 -0.68
CA GLY A 77 -15.91 -5.16 -1.29
C GLY A 77 -14.79 -5.56 -2.26
N LEU A 78 -13.58 -4.96 -2.13
CA LEU A 78 -12.45 -5.30 -3.00
C LEU A 78 -11.68 -6.52 -2.49
N LEU A 79 -11.75 -6.82 -1.20
CA LEU A 79 -11.14 -7.99 -0.56
C LEU A 79 -11.88 -8.35 0.71
N ASP A 80 -11.65 -9.57 1.20
CA ASP A 80 -12.09 -10.01 2.53
C ASP A 80 -10.87 -10.20 3.43
N ILE A 81 -10.99 -9.73 4.68
CA ILE A 81 -9.95 -9.94 5.70
C ILE A 81 -10.15 -11.32 6.31
N VAL A 82 -9.13 -12.18 6.20
CA VAL A 82 -9.18 -13.57 6.67
C VAL A 82 -9.40 -13.66 8.18
N ASP A 83 -8.70 -12.84 8.96
CA ASP A 83 -8.84 -12.77 10.41
C ASP A 83 -8.93 -11.30 10.85
N PRO A 84 -10.15 -10.76 11.02
CA PRO A 84 -10.34 -9.37 11.46
C PRO A 84 -9.75 -9.07 12.84
N SER A 85 -9.57 -10.08 13.70
CA SER A 85 -9.02 -9.88 15.06
C SER A 85 -7.54 -9.47 15.04
N MET A 86 -6.83 -9.77 13.95
CA MET A 86 -5.43 -9.40 13.74
C MET A 86 -5.27 -7.92 13.32
N ILE A 87 -6.36 -7.24 12.98
CA ILE A 87 -6.35 -5.80 12.71
C ILE A 87 -6.47 -5.04 14.04
N SER A 88 -5.31 -4.73 14.63
CA SER A 88 -5.22 -3.91 15.85
C SER A 88 -4.72 -2.51 15.53
N GLY A 89 -5.54 -1.51 15.85
CA GLY A 89 -5.21 -0.09 15.67
C GLY A 89 -5.38 0.40 14.23
N HIS A 90 -5.76 1.67 14.12
CA HIS A 90 -6.02 2.37 12.86
C HIS A 90 -5.43 3.76 12.89
N ALA A 91 -4.77 4.16 11.80
CA ALA A 91 -4.31 5.52 11.64
C ALA A 91 -5.49 6.41 11.27
N SER A 92 -5.44 7.68 11.67
CA SER A 92 -6.44 8.67 11.28
C SER A 92 -6.51 8.80 9.76
N LEU A 93 -7.74 8.82 9.21
CA LEU A 93 -7.98 9.04 7.78
C LEU A 93 -7.34 10.34 7.25
N ARG A 94 -7.12 11.35 8.10
CA ARG A 94 -6.41 12.59 7.73
C ARG A 94 -4.97 12.34 7.25
N GLN A 95 -4.37 11.23 7.67
CA GLN A 95 -3.02 10.85 7.29
C GLN A 95 -2.96 10.04 5.98
N ILE A 96 -4.12 9.72 5.39
CA ILE A 96 -4.25 8.86 4.21
C ILE A 96 -4.92 9.67 3.11
N LYS A 97 -4.20 9.86 2.00
CA LYS A 97 -4.72 10.47 0.80
C LYS A 97 -5.20 9.37 -0.16
N ILE A 98 -6.41 9.53 -0.66
CA ILE A 98 -7.04 8.65 -1.65
C ILE A 98 -7.32 9.51 -2.87
N ILE A 99 -6.81 9.10 -4.04
CA ILE A 99 -7.04 9.76 -5.32
C ILE A 99 -8.11 8.98 -6.09
N SER A 100 -9.15 9.69 -6.55
CA SER A 100 -10.20 9.06 -7.36
C SER A 100 -9.61 8.60 -8.71
N HIS A 101 -10.26 7.64 -9.37
CA HIS A 101 -9.79 7.21 -10.70
C HIS A 101 -9.84 8.36 -11.72
N ARG A 102 -10.81 9.27 -11.56
CA ARG A 102 -10.99 10.44 -12.45
C ARG A 102 -9.83 11.41 -12.34
N ASP A 103 -9.40 11.70 -11.11
CA ASP A 103 -8.41 12.76 -10.86
C ASP A 103 -6.96 12.23 -10.93
N LYS A 104 -6.76 10.93 -11.20
CA LYS A 104 -5.43 10.29 -11.17
C LYS A 104 -4.43 10.88 -12.18
N GLN A 105 -4.91 11.49 -13.26
CA GLN A 105 -4.06 12.12 -14.28
C GLN A 105 -3.47 13.45 -13.80
N GLU A 106 -4.07 14.06 -12.78
CA GLU A 106 -3.61 15.31 -12.17
C GLU A 106 -2.55 15.05 -11.08
N TRP A 107 -2.28 13.78 -10.77
CA TRP A 107 -1.40 13.37 -9.68
C TRP A 107 -0.21 12.55 -10.19
N VAL A 108 0.96 12.82 -9.60
CA VAL A 108 2.12 11.94 -9.75
C VAL A 108 1.99 10.82 -8.71
N LEU A 109 1.76 9.59 -9.18
CA LEU A 109 1.61 8.41 -8.34
C LEU A 109 2.95 7.68 -8.22
N GLU A 110 3.65 7.93 -7.12
CA GLU A 110 5.00 7.43 -6.86
C GLU A 110 4.97 6.19 -5.96
N SER A 111 5.75 5.18 -6.32
CA SER A 111 5.92 3.99 -5.50
C SER A 111 7.30 3.95 -4.86
N LYS A 112 7.36 3.92 -3.52
CA LYS A 112 8.63 3.83 -2.79
C LYS A 112 9.27 2.43 -2.88
N TYR A 113 8.53 1.43 -3.33
CA TYR A 113 9.00 0.06 -3.51
C TYR A 113 8.57 -0.50 -4.86
N SER A 114 9.51 -1.10 -5.60
CA SER A 114 9.22 -1.77 -6.87
C SER A 114 9.29 -3.29 -6.70
N ILE A 115 8.14 -3.96 -6.84
CA ILE A 115 8.05 -5.43 -6.77
C ILE A 115 8.64 -6.03 -8.05
N GLY A 116 9.61 -6.95 -7.91
CA GLY A 116 10.10 -7.77 -9.02
C GLY A 116 11.37 -7.28 -9.73
N ASN A 117 12.09 -6.28 -9.19
CA ASN A 117 13.41 -5.94 -9.72
C ASN A 117 14.46 -6.85 -9.06
N SER A 118 14.80 -7.96 -9.71
CA SER A 118 15.94 -8.84 -9.40
C SER A 118 17.31 -8.18 -9.69
N LYS A 119 17.36 -6.85 -9.77
CA LYS A 119 18.58 -6.06 -9.71
C LYS A 119 18.37 -5.00 -8.64
N GLY A 120 19.01 -5.21 -7.50
CA GLY A 120 19.06 -4.22 -6.43
C GLY A 120 19.50 -2.87 -6.98
N ARG A 121 18.58 -1.91 -7.03
CA ARG A 121 18.97 -0.52 -6.88
C ARG A 121 19.09 -0.28 -5.38
N SER A 122 20.31 -0.45 -4.90
CA SER A 122 20.76 0.13 -3.65
C SER A 122 20.52 1.63 -3.75
N TYR A 123 19.65 2.16 -2.90
CA TYR A 123 19.70 3.58 -2.61
C TYR A 123 20.98 3.77 -1.78
N SER A 124 22.00 4.32 -2.44
CA SER A 124 23.18 4.94 -1.83
C SER A 124 22.77 6.11 -0.93
#